data_AF-A0A2E7MJA4-F1
#
_entry.id   AF-A0A2E7MJA4-F1
#
_cell.length_a   1.000
_cell.length_b   1.000
_cell.length_c   1.000
_cell.angle_alpha   90.00
_cell.angle_beta   90.00
_cell.angle_gamma   90.00
#
_symmetry.space_group_name_H-M   'P 1'
#
loop_
_entity.id
_entity.type
_entity.pdbx_description
1 polymer ?
#
loop_
_entity_poly.entity_id
_entity_poly.type
_entity_poly.pdbx_seq_one_letter_code
_entity_poly.pdbx_strand_id
1 'polypeptide(L)'
;MEFSFGPSLTIGNYRNNFLDYTFIQSLLTITSKSGSSPFKFDNVNDELKLYLNLNQQLIKSLSLGFSSYLNIDKNSDKYNQFINTKYSLNWNRRAYKIQAYYEESTQIGGLNFTIFGLPLNGLGKEL
;
A
#
# COMPACT_ATOMS: atom_id res chain seq x y z
N MET A 1 4.49 17.93 6.08
CA MET A 1 3.07 17.67 5.79
C MET A 1 2.98 16.84 4.52
N GLU A 2 2.14 15.83 4.48
CA GLU A 2 1.91 15.00 3.29
C GLU A 2 0.44 15.13 2.86
N PHE A 3 0.20 15.34 1.57
CA PHE A 3 -1.13 15.44 0.98
C PHE A 3 -1.23 14.51 -0.22
N SER A 4 -2.26 13.65 -0.23
CA SER A 4 -2.42 12.64 -1.27
C SER A 4 -3.83 12.66 -1.84
N PHE A 5 -3.96 12.64 -3.17
CA PHE A 5 -5.25 12.66 -3.85
C PHE A 5 -5.21 11.92 -5.19
N GLY A 6 -6.32 11.32 -5.57
CA GLY A 6 -6.44 10.66 -6.87
C GLY A 6 -7.56 9.61 -6.91
N PRO A 7 -7.77 9.00 -8.07
CA PRO A 7 -8.83 8.03 -8.26
C PRO A 7 -8.51 6.65 -7.67
N SER A 8 -9.57 5.93 -7.32
CA SER A 8 -9.55 4.49 -7.10
C SER A 8 -10.71 3.85 -7.84
N LEU A 9 -10.48 2.66 -8.39
CA LEU A 9 -11.47 1.88 -9.09
C LEU A 9 -11.50 0.47 -8.53
N THR A 10 -12.70 -0.03 -8.26
CA THR A 10 -12.94 -1.43 -7.89
C THR A 10 -13.84 -2.05 -8.94
N ILE A 11 -13.42 -3.19 -9.49
CA ILE A 11 -14.19 -3.96 -10.46
C ILE A 11 -14.45 -5.33 -9.83
N GLY A 12 -15.72 -5.73 -9.82
CA GLY A 12 -16.16 -7.04 -9.33
C GLY A 12 -16.18 -7.18 -7.81
N ASN A 13 -16.39 -8.40 -7.29
CA ASN A 13 -16.80 -8.59 -5.88
C ASN A 13 -16.50 -9.98 -5.28
N TYR A 14 -15.58 -10.76 -5.84
CA TYR A 14 -15.20 -12.09 -5.36
C TYR A 14 -16.33 -13.14 -5.37
N ARG A 15 -17.40 -12.93 -6.15
CA ARG A 15 -18.48 -13.91 -6.32
C ARG A 15 -18.04 -15.06 -7.22
N ASN A 16 -17.31 -14.75 -8.29
CA ASN A 16 -16.75 -15.78 -9.16
C ASN A 16 -15.38 -16.26 -8.65
N ASN A 17 -15.05 -17.49 -9.06
CA ASN A 17 -13.88 -18.18 -8.54
C ASN A 17 -12.55 -17.67 -9.11
N PHE A 18 -12.52 -16.97 -10.24
CA PHE A 18 -11.27 -16.60 -10.92
C PHE A 18 -11.37 -15.20 -11.53
N LEU A 19 -10.34 -14.37 -11.31
CA LEU A 19 -10.18 -13.02 -11.88
C LEU A 19 -11.43 -12.12 -11.77
N ASP A 20 -12.24 -12.29 -10.74
CA ASP A 20 -13.51 -11.59 -10.52
C ASP A 20 -13.37 -10.31 -9.69
N TYR A 21 -12.16 -9.98 -9.27
CA TYR A 21 -11.92 -8.77 -8.51
C TYR A 21 -10.59 -8.13 -8.90
N THR A 22 -10.68 -6.84 -9.20
CA THR A 22 -9.53 -5.99 -9.47
C THR A 22 -9.73 -4.65 -8.76
N PHE A 23 -8.78 -4.27 -7.93
CA PHE A 23 -8.67 -2.94 -7.35
C PHE A 23 -7.48 -2.22 -7.95
N ILE A 24 -7.68 -0.99 -8.41
CA ILE A 24 -6.61 -0.13 -8.92
C ILE A 24 -6.75 1.23 -8.25
N GLN A 25 -5.63 1.81 -7.81
CA GLN A 25 -5.58 3.14 -7.24
C GLN A 25 -4.32 3.86 -7.70
N SER A 26 -4.49 5.15 -7.99
CA SER A 26 -3.41 6.06 -8.36
C SER A 26 -3.57 7.35 -7.56
N LEU A 27 -2.58 7.71 -6.74
CA LEU A 27 -2.63 8.91 -5.90
C LEU A 27 -1.41 9.79 -6.14
N LEU A 28 -1.61 11.04 -6.52
CA LEU A 28 -0.56 12.05 -6.45
C LEU A 28 -0.31 12.38 -4.98
N THR A 29 0.93 12.26 -4.54
CA THR A 29 1.40 12.48 -3.18
C THR A 29 2.38 13.65 -3.17
N ILE A 30 2.06 14.70 -2.42
CA ILE A 30 2.87 15.90 -2.24
C ILE A 30 3.35 15.93 -0.80
N THR A 31 4.66 15.90 -0.59
CA THR A 31 5.30 15.97 0.73
C THR A 31 6.05 17.29 0.87
N SER A 32 5.64 18.14 1.81
CA SER A 32 6.36 19.36 2.18
C SER A 32 7.13 19.13 3.48
N LYS A 33 8.45 19.33 3.44
CA LYS A 33 9.31 19.31 4.64
C LYS A 33 9.42 20.72 5.21
N SER A 34 9.12 20.89 6.49
CA SER A 34 9.25 22.17 7.19
C SER A 34 10.69 22.31 7.73
N GLY A 35 11.60 22.84 6.90
CA GLY A 35 12.99 23.09 7.27
C GLY A 35 13.96 22.70 6.16
N SER A 36 14.64 23.69 5.57
CA SER A 36 15.67 23.46 4.55
C SER A 36 17.00 23.19 5.26
N SER A 37 17.50 21.95 5.23
CA SER A 37 18.88 21.69 5.62
C SER A 37 19.80 22.40 4.62
N PRO A 38 20.84 23.14 5.05
CA PRO A 38 21.80 23.76 4.13
C PRO A 38 22.70 22.73 3.43
N PHE A 39 22.64 21.47 3.86
CA PHE A 39 23.40 20.37 3.30
C PHE A 39 22.60 19.66 2.21
N LYS A 40 23.11 19.70 0.98
CA LYS A 40 22.47 19.06 -0.19
C LYS A 40 22.27 17.54 -0.05
N PHE A 41 23.03 16.87 0.81
CA PHE A 41 22.89 15.43 1.07
C PHE A 41 21.67 15.07 1.96
N ASP A 42 21.10 16.06 2.66
CA ASP A 42 20.00 15.87 3.61
C ASP A 42 18.64 16.24 2.99
N ASN A 43 18.66 17.04 1.92
CA ASN A 43 17.48 17.36 1.11
C ASN A 43 17.27 16.31 0.01
N VAL A 44 16.90 15.09 0.39
CA VAL A 44 16.25 14.18 -0.56
C VAL A 44 14.86 14.75 -0.84
N ASN A 45 14.75 15.54 -1.91
CA ASN A 45 13.53 16.17 -2.41
C ASN A 45 12.65 15.13 -3.11
N ASP A 46 12.18 14.12 -2.37
CA ASP A 46 11.12 13.25 -2.86
C ASP A 46 9.76 13.90 -2.52
N GLU A 47 9.57 15.15 -2.96
CA GLU A 47 8.41 15.98 -2.60
C GLU A 47 7.19 15.64 -3.44
N LEU A 48 7.38 15.11 -4.66
CA LEU A 48 6.29 14.77 -5.58
C LEU A 48 6.38 13.32 -6.08
N LYS A 49 5.41 12.50 -5.67
CA LYS A 49 5.36 11.07 -5.98
C LYS A 49 3.97 10.68 -6.49
N LEU A 50 3.90 9.68 -7.36
CA LEU A 50 2.65 9.03 -7.78
C LEU A 50 2.60 7.63 -7.16
N TYR A 51 1.70 7.43 -6.21
CA TYR A 51 1.45 6.10 -5.63
C TYR A 51 0.56 5.29 -6.55
N LEU A 52 0.99 4.08 -6.88
CA LEU A 52 0.24 3.11 -7.68
C LEU A 52 -0.05 1.89 -6.81
N ASN A 53 -1.27 1.37 -6.87
CA ASN A 53 -1.69 0.19 -6.12
C ASN A 53 -2.63 -0.66 -6.97
N LEU A 54 -2.35 -1.95 -7.03
CA LEU A 54 -3.12 -2.96 -7.76
C LEU A 54 -3.38 -4.14 -6.82
N ASN A 55 -4.61 -4.63 -6.76
CA ASN A 55 -4.93 -5.91 -6.15
C ASN A 55 -5.80 -6.74 -7.11
N GLN A 56 -5.31 -7.90 -7.52
CA GLN A 56 -5.98 -8.78 -8.46
C GLN A 56 -6.30 -10.11 -7.77
N GLN A 57 -7.58 -10.49 -7.71
CA GLN A 57 -7.96 -11.85 -7.34
C GLN A 57 -7.41 -12.81 -8.37
N LEU A 58 -6.73 -13.86 -7.90
CA LEU A 58 -6.31 -14.99 -8.72
C LEU A 58 -7.39 -16.05 -8.74
N ILE A 59 -7.69 -16.58 -7.54
CA ILE A 59 -8.66 -17.64 -7.35
C ILE A 59 -9.32 -17.52 -5.98
N LYS A 60 -10.66 -17.53 -5.92
CA LYS A 60 -11.45 -17.48 -4.69
C LYS A 60 -10.92 -16.40 -3.74
N SER A 61 -10.41 -16.81 -2.58
CA SER A 61 -9.90 -15.91 -1.54
C SER A 61 -8.47 -15.41 -1.77
N LEU A 62 -7.76 -15.93 -2.77
CA LEU A 62 -6.36 -15.64 -3.05
C LEU A 62 -6.23 -14.46 -4.02
N SER A 63 -5.43 -13.45 -3.67
CA SER A 63 -5.13 -12.31 -4.54
C SER A 63 -3.66 -11.89 -4.51
N LEU A 64 -3.18 -11.38 -5.63
CA LEU A 64 -1.89 -10.72 -5.74
C LEU A 64 -2.07 -9.22 -5.57
N GLY A 65 -1.19 -8.61 -4.77
CA GLY A 65 -1.09 -7.17 -4.61
C GLY A 65 0.26 -6.65 -5.10
N PHE A 66 0.23 -5.47 -5.70
CA PHE A 66 1.40 -4.70 -6.10
C PHE A 66 1.17 -3.26 -5.66
N SER A 67 2.18 -2.63 -5.07
CA SER A 67 2.15 -1.19 -4.80
C SER A 67 3.54 -0.59 -4.96
N SER A 68 3.64 0.61 -5.51
CA SER A 68 4.91 1.32 -5.66
C SER A 68 4.67 2.83 -5.75
N TYR A 69 5.68 3.62 -5.43
CA TYR A 69 5.69 5.05 -5.71
C TYR A 69 6.56 5.29 -6.94
N LEU A 70 6.01 5.94 -7.97
CA LEU A 70 6.80 6.53 -9.03
C LEU A 70 7.20 7.94 -8.59
N ASN A 71 8.51 8.19 -8.46
CA ASN A 71 8.98 9.54 -8.17
C ASN A 71 8.90 10.40 -9.44
N ILE A 72 8.19 11.51 -9.36
CA ILE A 72 7.98 12.44 -10.49
C ILE A 72 8.51 13.85 -10.17
N ASP A 73 9.27 14.00 -9.09
CA ASP A 73 9.99 15.22 -8.78
C ASP A 73 11.26 15.31 -9.65
N LYS A 74 11.29 16.30 -10.55
CA LYS A 74 12.41 16.52 -11.48
C LYS A 74 13.71 16.89 -10.78
N ASN A 75 13.65 17.33 -9.52
CA ASN A 75 14.82 17.71 -8.73
C ASN A 75 15.35 16.57 -7.87
N SER A 76 14.70 15.40 -7.87
CA SER A 76 15.16 14.21 -7.15
C SER A 76 16.13 13.39 -8.00
N ASP A 77 17.16 12.83 -7.36
CA ASP A 77 18.05 11.83 -7.96
C ASP A 77 17.30 10.55 -8.39
N LYS A 78 16.09 10.35 -7.88
CA LYS A 78 15.21 9.22 -8.19
C LYS A 78 14.12 9.57 -9.19
N TYR A 79 14.21 10.70 -9.89
CA TYR A 79 13.22 11.09 -10.91
C TYR A 79 12.97 9.97 -11.91
N ASN A 80 11.69 9.67 -12.16
CA ASN A 80 11.20 8.62 -13.04
C ASN A 80 11.61 7.19 -12.62
N GLN A 81 11.89 6.98 -11.32
CA GLN A 81 12.16 5.66 -10.75
C GLN A 81 11.02 5.22 -9.83
N PHE A 82 10.78 3.91 -9.82
CA PHE A 82 9.92 3.27 -8.84
C PHE A 82 10.68 3.09 -7.52
N ILE A 83 10.03 3.47 -6.42
CA ILE A 83 10.57 3.38 -5.07
C ILE A 83 9.54 2.72 -4.14
N ASN A 84 10.04 2.04 -3.12
CA ASN A 84 9.23 1.31 -2.14
C ASN A 84 8.24 0.34 -2.81
N THR A 85 8.69 -0.34 -3.86
CA THR A 85 7.91 -1.36 -4.56
C THR A 85 7.67 -2.54 -3.64
N LYS A 86 6.42 -2.97 -3.52
CA LYS A 86 5.97 -4.05 -2.68
C LYS A 86 5.07 -5.00 -3.45
N TYR A 87 5.33 -6.29 -3.30
CA TYR A 87 4.46 -7.36 -3.77
C TYR A 87 3.83 -8.07 -2.58
N SER A 88 2.63 -8.59 -2.77
CA SER A 88 1.98 -9.40 -1.76
C SER A 88 1.15 -10.53 -2.35
N LEU A 89 1.13 -11.65 -1.65
CA LEU A 89 0.16 -12.71 -1.84
C LEU A 89 -0.78 -12.71 -0.64
N ASN A 90 -2.08 -12.62 -0.89
CA ASN A 90 -3.09 -12.37 0.12
C ASN A 90 -4.13 -13.48 0.11
N TRP A 91 -4.35 -14.13 1.25
CA TRP A 91 -5.48 -15.01 1.47
C TRP A 91 -6.51 -14.30 2.36
N ASN A 92 -7.62 -13.89 1.76
CA ASN A 92 -8.66 -13.11 2.41
C ASN A 92 -9.90 -13.97 2.74
N ARG A 93 -10.24 -14.05 4.02
CA ARG A 93 -11.47 -14.69 4.52
C ARG A 93 -12.25 -13.66 5.34
N ARG A 94 -13.52 -13.98 5.67
CA ARG A 94 -14.38 -13.04 6.41
C ARG A 94 -13.81 -12.65 7.79
N ALA A 95 -13.21 -13.61 8.49
CA ALA A 95 -12.71 -13.42 9.86
C ALA A 95 -11.21 -13.14 9.94
N TYR A 96 -10.44 -13.38 8.87
CA TYR A 96 -9.00 -13.18 8.90
C TYR A 96 -8.41 -12.91 7.52
N LYS A 97 -7.22 -12.33 7.51
CA LYS A 97 -6.35 -12.17 6.35
C LYS A 97 -4.95 -12.68 6.70
N ILE A 98 -4.41 -13.52 5.83
CA ILE A 98 -2.99 -13.91 5.83
C ILE A 98 -2.35 -13.25 4.62
N GLN A 99 -1.25 -12.56 4.81
CA GLN A 99 -0.51 -11.90 3.73
C GLN A 99 0.96 -12.27 3.83
N ALA A 100 1.52 -12.78 2.74
CA ALA A 100 2.97 -12.79 2.53
C ALA A 100 3.32 -11.57 1.69
N TYR A 101 4.40 -10.86 2.02
CA TYR A 101 4.84 -9.71 1.26
C TYR A 101 6.36 -9.65 1.12
N TYR A 102 6.81 -8.92 0.11
CA TYR A 102 8.21 -8.57 -0.12
C TYR A 102 8.30 -7.12 -0.56
N GLU A 103 9.22 -6.36 0.03
CA GLU A 103 9.50 -4.97 -0.31
C GLU A 103 10.91 -4.87 -0.92
N GLU A 104 10.99 -4.44 -2.18
CA GLU A 104 12.24 -4.47 -2.96
C GLU A 104 13.29 -3.52 -2.39
N SER A 105 12.89 -2.31 -1.98
CA SER A 105 13.81 -1.26 -1.55
C SER A 105 14.53 -1.60 -0.24
N THR A 106 13.84 -2.29 0.67
CA THR A 106 14.42 -2.74 1.95
C THR A 106 14.91 -4.18 1.90
N GLN A 107 14.58 -4.93 0.84
CA GLN A 107 14.82 -6.37 0.71
C GLN A 107 14.18 -7.19 1.84
N ILE A 108 13.12 -6.66 2.45
CA ILE A 108 12.43 -7.30 3.57
C ILE A 108 11.21 -8.06 3.06
N GLY A 109 11.17 -9.35 3.39
CA GLY A 109 9.98 -10.18 3.30
C GLY A 109 9.34 -10.40 4.66
N GLY A 110 8.03 -10.59 4.70
CA GLY A 110 7.33 -10.83 5.96
C GLY A 110 5.97 -11.50 5.78
N LEU A 111 5.43 -11.94 6.91
CA LEU A 111 4.08 -12.46 7.04
C LEU A 111 3.25 -11.54 7.94
N ASN A 112 2.11 -11.12 7.44
CA ASN A 112 1.12 -10.35 8.18
C ASN A 112 -0.12 -11.21 8.42
N PHE A 113 -0.56 -11.25 9.67
CA PHE A 113 -1.81 -11.87 10.06
C PHE A 113 -2.74 -10.83 10.66
N THR A 114 -3.97 -10.77 10.16
CA THR A 114 -4.99 -9.84 10.63
C THR A 114 -6.25 -10.63 10.96
N ILE A 115 -6.79 -10.44 12.16
CA ILE A 115 -8.09 -10.99 12.58
C ILE A 115 -9.11 -9.84 12.57
N PHE A 116 -10.30 -10.12 12.05
CA PHE A 116 -11.42 -9.19 12.03
C PHE A 116 -12.52 -9.66 13.01
N GLY A 117 -13.22 -8.71 13.63
CA GLY A 117 -14.43 -9.00 14.41
C GLY A 117 -14.18 -9.73 15.73
N LEU A 118 -13.10 -9.42 16.45
CA LEU A 118 -12.87 -9.94 17.80
C LEU A 118 -14.00 -9.47 18.74
N PRO A 119 -14.73 -10.37 19.41
CA PRO A 119 -15.75 -10.02 20.38
C PRO A 119 -15.06 -9.65 21.71
N LEU A 120 -14.43 -8.47 21.75
CA LEU A 120 -13.92 -7.90 22.99
C LEU A 120 -15.10 -7.26 23.73
N ASN A 121 -15.91 -8.09 24.38
CA ASN A 121 -16.79 -7.60 25.43
C ASN A 121 -15.89 -7.14 26.56
N GLY A 122 -15.87 -5.83 26.84
CA GLY A 122 -15.05 -5.26 27.90
C GLY A 122 -15.28 -6.02 29.21
N LEU A 123 -14.21 -6.32 29.94
CA LEU A 123 -14.25 -6.94 31.27
C LEU A 123 -14.86 -6.00 32.35
N GLY A 124 -15.61 -4.97 31.93
CA GLY A 124 -16.34 -4.10 32.83
C GLY A 124 -17.49 -4.87 33.46
N LYS A 125 -17.20 -5.55 34.57
CA LYS A 125 -18.20 -5.70 35.62
C LYS A 125 -18.55 -4.27 36.04
N GLU A 126 -19.76 -3.84 35.72
CA GLU A 126 -20.39 -2.75 36.46
C GLU A 126 -20.43 -3.20 37.93
N LEU A 127 -19.60 -2.56 38.75
CA LEU A 127 -19.63 -2.61 40.21
C LEU A 127 -20.28 -1.33 40.72
#